data_AF-A0AAU9UCR7-F1
#
_entry.id   AF-A0AAU9UCR7-F1
#
_cell.length_a   1.000
_cell.length_b   1.000
_cell.length_c   1.000
_cell.angle_alpha   90.00
_cell.angle_beta   90.00
_cell.angle_gamma   90.00
#
_symmetry.space_group_name_H-M   'P 1'
#
loop_
_entity.id
_entity.type
_entity.pdbx_description
1 polymer ?
#
loop_
_entity_poly.entity_id
_entity_poly.type
_entity_poly.pdbx_seq_one_letter_code
_entity_poly.pdbx_strand_id
1 'polypeptide(L)'
;MFLHRNNHIGKIIKKSLPGIATILEHLREKYDINDEVRKSGTALGVNDITLPRIAGIMPAVAIKLFHLRIVKETVPFLTIPGVKYDDESTTDSDVETPGPSSSKISTITHAICCPFLPSLHPKAAKGPSHIHGLMLYVAIKLDEIIHRKEKDFTELEDLVTYYKAGYDSPVTPESTRFDVIPTGPYIEY
;
A
#
# COMPACT_ATOMS: atom_id res chain seq x y z
N MET A 1 1.76 6.48 11.14
CA MET A 1 0.66 6.05 12.03
C MET A 1 -0.36 5.19 11.30
N PHE A 2 -1.07 5.73 10.30
CA PHE A 2 -2.06 5.00 9.50
C PHE A 2 -1.56 3.64 9.01
N LEU A 3 -0.42 3.62 8.32
CA LEU A 3 0.16 2.42 7.70
C LEU A 3 0.48 1.27 8.68
N HIS A 4 0.64 1.56 9.97
CA HIS A 4 0.95 0.54 10.99
C HIS A 4 -0.23 0.14 11.87
N ARG A 5 -1.21 1.04 12.03
CA ARG A 5 -2.23 0.94 13.08
C ARG A 5 -3.65 1.22 12.59
N ASN A 6 -3.82 1.39 11.27
CA ASN A 6 -5.10 1.64 10.60
C ASN A 6 -5.70 3.02 10.94
N ASN A 7 -6.99 3.24 10.65
CA ASN A 7 -7.66 4.55 10.70
C ASN A 7 -8.13 5.01 12.10
N HIS A 8 -8.22 4.12 13.09
CA HIS A 8 -8.88 4.46 14.36
C HIS A 8 -7.96 5.19 15.35
N ILE A 9 -7.77 6.51 15.17
CA ILE A 9 -6.84 7.30 15.99
C ILE A 9 -7.10 7.17 17.50
N GLY A 10 -8.36 7.11 17.95
CA GLY A 10 -8.70 6.92 19.36
C GLY A 10 -8.21 5.58 19.92
N LYS A 11 -8.23 4.50 19.12
CA LYS A 11 -7.67 3.19 19.53
C LYS A 11 -6.14 3.24 19.56
N ILE A 12 -5.51 4.06 18.71
CA ILE A 12 -4.06 4.23 18.67
C ILE A 12 -3.59 4.98 19.90
N ILE A 13 -4.23 6.09 20.25
CA ILE A 13 -3.95 6.90 21.45
C ILE A 13 -3.98 6.01 22.70
N LYS A 14 -5.07 5.23 22.89
CA LYS A 14 -5.24 4.34 24.04
C LYS A 14 -4.15 3.26 24.20
N LYS A 15 -3.45 2.91 23.12
CA LYS A 15 -2.39 1.89 23.11
C LYS A 15 -0.99 2.50 23.00
N SER A 16 -0.87 3.82 23.01
CA SER A 16 0.40 4.51 22.86
C SER A 16 1.05 4.78 24.21
N LEU A 17 2.37 4.98 24.21
CA LEU A 17 3.10 5.46 25.39
C LEU A 17 2.58 6.85 25.78
N PRO A 18 2.60 7.24 27.07
CA PRO A 18 1.99 8.49 27.55
C PRO A 18 2.40 9.73 26.76
N GLY A 19 3.70 9.96 26.52
CA GLY A 19 4.16 11.12 25.75
C GLY A 19 3.70 11.12 24.28
N ILE A 20 3.57 9.93 23.67
CA ILE A 20 3.05 9.80 22.31
C ILE A 20 1.54 10.01 22.29
N ALA A 21 0.82 9.48 23.29
CA ALA A 21 -0.61 9.67 23.42
C ALA A 21 -0.96 11.17 23.49
N THR A 22 -0.25 11.94 24.31
CA THR A 22 -0.41 13.40 24.39
C THR A 22 -0.22 14.09 23.04
N ILE A 23 0.83 13.73 22.29
CA ILE A 23 1.08 14.31 20.96
C ILE A 23 -0.06 13.94 20.00
N LEU A 24 -0.51 12.69 20.01
CA LEU A 24 -1.59 12.22 19.14
C LEU A 24 -2.94 12.86 19.47
N GLU A 25 -3.23 13.12 20.74
CA GLU A 25 -4.41 13.89 21.17
C GLU A 25 -4.35 15.32 20.63
N HIS A 26 -3.23 16.02 20.78
CA HIS A 26 -3.05 17.36 20.23
C HIS A 26 -3.22 17.38 18.70
N LEU A 27 -2.69 16.38 17.99
CA LEU A 27 -2.86 16.28 16.54
C LEU A 27 -4.30 15.99 16.15
N ARG A 28 -5.00 15.13 16.90
CA ARG A 28 -6.41 14.81 16.66
C ARG A 28 -7.28 16.06 16.80
N GLU A 29 -7.09 16.82 17.88
CA GLU A 29 -7.86 18.03 18.17
C GLU A 29 -7.53 19.15 17.19
N LYS A 30 -6.24 19.39 16.92
CA LYS A 30 -5.80 20.47 16.02
C LYS A 30 -6.31 20.31 14.59
N TYR A 31 -6.37 19.08 14.09
CA TYR A 31 -6.76 18.78 12.71
C TYR A 31 -8.14 18.15 12.59
N ASP A 32 -8.92 18.11 13.67
CA ASP A 32 -10.25 17.49 13.72
C ASP A 32 -10.32 16.11 13.03
N ILE A 33 -9.41 15.21 13.42
CA ILE A 33 -9.24 13.92 12.75
C ILE A 33 -10.43 13.01 13.11
N ASN A 34 -11.31 12.79 12.14
CA ASN A 34 -12.46 11.90 12.25
C ASN A 34 -12.02 10.43 12.23
N ASP A 35 -12.42 9.68 13.26
CA ASP A 35 -12.14 8.26 13.42
C ASP A 35 -13.39 7.38 13.58
N GLU A 36 -14.55 7.93 13.22
CA GLU A 36 -15.84 7.23 13.27
C GLU A 36 -15.84 6.01 12.34
N VAL A 37 -16.32 4.89 12.88
CA VAL A 37 -16.53 3.66 12.12
C VAL A 37 -17.79 3.86 11.27
N ARG A 38 -17.63 3.74 9.95
CA ARG A 38 -18.73 3.82 8.98
C ARG A 38 -18.86 2.47 8.27
N LYS A 39 -20.03 2.21 7.70
CA LYS A 39 -20.28 1.01 6.91
C LYS A 39 -19.38 0.97 5.66
N SER A 40 -18.94 -0.21 5.24
CA SER A 40 -18.23 -0.43 3.99
C SER A 40 -18.96 0.23 2.81
N GLY A 41 -18.20 0.84 1.89
CA GLY A 41 -18.76 1.54 0.73
C GLY A 41 -19.35 2.94 0.99
N THR A 42 -19.46 3.39 2.25
CA THR A 42 -20.01 4.73 2.54
C THR A 42 -18.98 5.84 2.25
N ALA A 43 -19.34 6.82 1.43
CA ALA A 43 -18.48 7.95 1.11
C ALA A 43 -18.25 8.85 2.34
N LEU A 44 -16.99 9.25 2.57
CA LEU A 44 -16.62 10.28 3.55
C LEU A 44 -17.00 11.67 3.03
N GLY A 45 -17.48 12.55 3.90
CA GLY A 45 -17.76 13.95 3.54
C GLY A 45 -16.51 14.61 3.00
N VAL A 46 -16.62 15.54 2.04
CA VAL A 46 -15.43 16.13 1.37
C VAL A 46 -14.48 16.82 2.35
N ASN A 47 -15.01 17.36 3.45
CA ASN A 47 -14.25 18.08 4.47
C ASN A 47 -13.73 17.19 5.61
N ASP A 48 -14.08 15.90 5.66
CA ASP A 48 -13.66 15.01 6.74
C ASP A 48 -12.15 14.76 6.68
N ILE A 49 -11.41 15.10 7.74
CA ILE A 49 -9.98 14.79 7.83
C ILE A 49 -9.82 13.41 8.47
N THR A 50 -9.22 12.46 7.76
CA THR A 50 -8.99 11.09 8.26
C THR A 50 -7.54 10.68 8.05
N LEU A 51 -7.07 9.70 8.82
CA LEU A 51 -5.70 9.19 8.69
C LEU A 51 -5.39 8.63 7.28
N PRO A 52 -6.28 7.88 6.60
CA PRO A 52 -6.12 7.49 5.21
C PRO A 52 -5.99 8.69 4.26
N ARG A 53 -6.79 9.76 4.45
CA ARG A 53 -6.72 10.95 3.60
C ARG A 53 -5.40 11.71 3.79
N ILE A 54 -4.92 11.84 5.03
CA ILE A 54 -3.60 12.41 5.32
C ILE A 54 -2.48 11.56 4.69
N ALA A 55 -2.60 10.24 4.68
CA ALA A 55 -1.62 9.39 3.99
C ALA A 55 -1.74 9.50 2.46
N GLY A 56 -2.97 9.64 1.94
CA GLY A 56 -3.28 9.73 0.52
C GLY A 56 -2.75 11.00 -0.16
N ILE A 57 -2.52 12.09 0.58
CA ILE A 57 -1.86 13.29 0.04
C ILE A 57 -0.33 13.14 -0.09
N MET A 58 0.25 12.09 0.50
CA MET A 58 1.69 11.80 0.46
C MET A 58 1.95 10.36 -0.04
N PRO A 59 1.45 9.99 -1.24
CA PRO A 59 1.51 8.61 -1.70
C PRO A 59 2.97 8.15 -1.90
N ALA A 60 3.88 9.05 -2.26
CA ALA A 60 5.31 8.73 -2.47
C ALA A 60 6.00 8.29 -1.17
N VAL A 61 5.66 8.95 -0.05
CA VAL A 61 6.16 8.58 1.27
C VAL A 61 5.61 7.21 1.66
N ALA A 62 4.31 6.98 1.48
CA ALA A 62 3.70 5.69 1.80
C ALA A 62 4.34 4.55 1.01
N ILE A 63 4.46 4.70 -0.32
CA ILE A 63 5.08 3.70 -1.19
C ILE A 63 6.53 3.44 -0.80
N LYS A 64 7.32 4.49 -0.54
CA LYS A 64 8.71 4.35 -0.10
C LYS A 64 8.81 3.53 1.20
N LEU A 65 7.91 3.76 2.16
CA LEU A 65 7.91 3.01 3.41
C LEU A 65 7.61 1.52 3.22
N PHE A 66 6.73 1.17 2.27
CA PHE A 66 6.48 -0.23 1.87
C PHE A 66 7.70 -0.83 1.16
N HIS A 67 8.27 -0.10 0.19
CA HIS A 67 9.47 -0.53 -0.53
C HIS A 67 10.64 -0.82 0.42
N LEU A 68 10.85 0.03 1.42
CA LEU A 68 11.89 -0.14 2.45
C LEU A 68 11.51 -1.12 3.56
N ARG A 69 10.33 -1.75 3.50
CA ARG A 69 9.81 -2.71 4.51
C ARG A 69 9.78 -2.15 5.93
N ILE A 70 9.63 -0.82 6.06
CA ILE A 70 9.52 -0.14 7.36
C ILE A 70 8.11 -0.36 7.93
N VAL A 71 7.11 -0.44 7.06
CA VAL A 71 5.71 -0.67 7.44
C VAL A 71 5.36 -2.15 7.40
N LYS A 72 4.47 -2.56 8.31
CA LYS A 72 3.91 -3.91 8.27
C LYS A 72 2.93 -3.99 7.10
N GLU A 73 3.21 -4.90 6.19
CA GLU A 73 2.29 -5.26 5.12
C GLU A 73 1.02 -5.87 5.69
N THR A 74 -0.13 -5.30 5.35
CA THR A 74 -1.43 -5.88 5.73
C THR A 74 -1.75 -7.08 4.85
N VAL A 75 -1.53 -6.93 3.53
CA VAL A 75 -1.50 -8.03 2.56
C VAL A 75 -0.04 -8.48 2.44
N PRO A 76 0.36 -9.66 2.94
CA PRO A 76 1.75 -10.09 2.90
C PRO A 76 2.25 -10.21 1.46
N PHE A 77 3.44 -9.70 1.17
CA PHE A 77 4.03 -9.70 -0.17
C PHE A 77 4.03 -11.08 -0.83
N LEU A 78 4.28 -12.15 -0.06
CA LEU A 78 4.26 -13.53 -0.56
C LEU A 78 2.90 -14.06 -1.00
N THR A 79 1.81 -13.39 -0.61
CA THR A 79 0.48 -13.78 -1.07
C THR A 79 0.15 -13.23 -2.45
N ILE A 80 1.03 -12.38 -3.00
CA ILE A 80 0.81 -11.73 -4.29
C ILE A 80 1.16 -12.70 -5.42
N PRO A 81 0.24 -12.94 -6.38
CA PRO A 81 0.50 -13.83 -7.50
C PRO A 81 1.77 -13.44 -8.28
N GLY A 82 2.63 -14.42 -8.55
CA GLY A 82 3.89 -14.23 -9.27
C GLY A 82 5.09 -13.91 -8.39
N VAL A 83 4.90 -13.61 -7.10
CA VAL A 83 6.00 -13.46 -6.13
C VAL A 83 6.47 -14.84 -5.67
N LYS A 84 7.79 -15.06 -5.69
CA LYS A 84 8.47 -16.23 -5.11
C LYS A 84 9.62 -15.75 -4.24
N TYR A 85 9.87 -16.44 -3.12
CA TYR A 85 11.14 -16.29 -2.39
C TYR A 85 12.23 -17.03 -3.18
N ASP A 86 13.36 -16.36 -3.41
CA ASP A 86 14.62 -17.06 -3.72
C ASP A 86 15.18 -17.58 -2.37
N ASP A 87 14.63 -18.69 -1.87
CA ASP A 87 15.19 -19.39 -0.71
C ASP A 87 16.25 -20.40 -1.19
N GLU A 88 17.47 -19.93 -1.41
CA GLU A 88 18.70 -20.71 -1.26
C GLU A 88 19.77 -19.84 -0.57
N SER A 89 19.56 -19.51 0.72
CA SER A 89 20.68 -19.17 1.60
C SER A 89 20.32 -19.41 3.07
N THR A 90 20.08 -20.66 3.43
CA THR A 90 20.32 -21.13 4.81
C THR A 90 21.47 -22.11 4.77
N THR A 91 22.68 -21.63 5.09
CA THR A 91 23.57 -22.13 6.16
C THR A 91 24.93 -21.47 6.04
N ASP A 92 25.54 -21.16 7.19
CA ASP A 92 26.91 -20.67 7.37
C ASP A 92 27.91 -21.26 6.38
N SER A 93 28.72 -20.41 5.73
CA SER A 93 30.15 -20.60 5.42
C SER A 93 30.63 -19.52 4.44
N ASP A 94 31.70 -18.84 4.85
CA ASP A 94 32.76 -18.18 4.08
C ASP A 94 32.53 -17.73 2.63
N VAL A 95 32.80 -16.43 2.44
CA VAL A 95 33.45 -15.78 1.27
C VAL A 95 33.39 -16.58 -0.04
N GLU A 96 32.51 -16.19 -0.95
CA GLU A 96 32.84 -16.17 -2.38
C GLU A 96 31.92 -15.24 -3.18
N THR A 97 32.56 -14.48 -4.06
CA THR A 97 32.04 -13.45 -4.95
C THR A 97 30.84 -13.94 -5.78
N PRO A 98 29.75 -13.16 -5.97
CA PRO A 98 28.64 -13.61 -6.79
C PRO A 98 29.02 -13.56 -8.28
N GLY A 99 29.19 -14.74 -8.88
CA GLY A 99 29.08 -14.93 -10.32
C GLY A 99 27.62 -14.83 -10.79
N PRO A 100 27.37 -14.69 -12.10
CA PRO A 100 26.04 -14.46 -12.64
C PRO A 100 25.29 -15.79 -12.76
N SER A 101 24.78 -16.32 -11.64
CA SER A 101 23.77 -17.37 -11.67
C SER A 101 22.39 -16.72 -11.73
N SER A 102 21.58 -17.18 -12.67
CA SER A 102 20.26 -16.66 -13.01
C SER A 102 19.25 -16.95 -11.89
N SER A 103 19.23 -16.13 -10.85
CA SER A 103 18.09 -16.04 -9.93
C SER A 103 16.96 -15.28 -10.63
N LYS A 104 15.77 -15.87 -10.67
CA LYS A 104 14.56 -15.20 -11.17
C LYS A 104 14.08 -14.22 -10.11
N ILE A 105 14.81 -13.11 -9.98
CA ILE A 105 14.45 -11.98 -9.14
C ILE A 105 13.01 -11.60 -9.48
N SER A 106 12.12 -11.70 -8.49
CA SER A 106 10.79 -11.12 -8.59
C SER A 106 10.95 -9.66 -9.03
N THR A 107 10.51 -9.34 -10.25
CA THR A 107 10.49 -7.96 -10.77
C THR A 107 9.50 -7.07 -10.02
N ILE A 108 8.69 -7.65 -9.12
CA ILE A 108 7.73 -6.95 -8.29
C ILE A 108 8.40 -6.56 -6.98
N THR A 109 8.37 -5.27 -6.64
CA THR A 109 8.88 -4.77 -5.36
C THR A 109 7.79 -4.76 -4.29
N HIS A 110 8.17 -4.75 -3.00
CA HIS A 110 7.25 -4.65 -1.85
C HIS A 110 6.31 -3.42 -1.89
N ALA A 111 6.60 -2.44 -2.74
CA ALA A 111 5.72 -1.30 -3.01
C ALA A 111 4.33 -1.71 -3.51
N ILE A 112 4.20 -2.88 -4.16
CA ILE A 112 2.91 -3.41 -4.65
C ILE A 112 1.87 -3.59 -3.52
N CYS A 113 2.33 -3.80 -2.28
CA CYS A 113 1.47 -3.96 -1.12
C CYS A 113 0.85 -2.62 -0.64
N CYS A 114 1.27 -1.48 -1.22
CA CYS A 114 0.78 -0.17 -0.83
C CYS A 114 -0.56 0.15 -1.51
N PRO A 115 -1.64 0.43 -0.75
CA PRO A 115 -2.94 0.76 -1.35
C PRO A 115 -2.95 2.10 -2.11
N PHE A 116 -1.95 2.95 -1.90
CA PHE A 116 -1.82 4.24 -2.58
C PHE A 116 -1.05 4.16 -3.90
N LEU A 117 -0.50 2.99 -4.24
CA LEU A 117 0.28 2.78 -5.45
C LEU A 117 -0.42 3.24 -6.75
N PRO A 118 -1.74 3.04 -6.95
CA PRO A 118 -2.40 3.50 -8.17
C PRO A 118 -2.19 5.00 -8.44
N SER A 119 -2.05 5.81 -7.39
CA SER A 119 -1.89 7.27 -7.50
C SER A 119 -0.53 7.71 -8.05
N LEU A 120 0.45 6.80 -8.09
CA LEU A 120 1.82 7.06 -8.55
C LEU A 120 2.24 6.18 -9.72
N HIS A 121 1.38 5.27 -10.17
CA HIS A 121 1.66 4.47 -11.35
C HIS A 121 1.49 5.32 -12.63
N PRO A 122 2.41 5.24 -13.61
CA PRO A 122 2.32 6.02 -14.85
C PRO A 122 1.01 5.76 -15.60
N LYS A 123 0.42 6.82 -16.16
CA LYS A 123 -0.80 6.72 -16.98
C LYS A 123 -0.52 6.26 -18.40
N ALA A 124 0.64 6.65 -18.93
CA ALA A 124 1.03 6.45 -20.32
C ALA A 124 1.91 5.22 -20.57
N ALA A 125 2.31 4.49 -19.51
CA ALA A 125 2.99 3.24 -19.72
C ALA A 125 1.98 2.27 -20.35
N LYS A 126 2.31 1.68 -21.51
CA LYS A 126 1.84 0.34 -21.87
C LYS A 126 2.47 -0.65 -20.87
N GLY A 127 2.24 -0.41 -19.59
CA GLY A 127 2.60 -1.31 -18.53
C GLY A 127 1.86 -2.61 -18.82
N PRO A 128 2.47 -3.73 -18.49
CA PRO A 128 1.83 -4.99 -18.75
C PRO A 128 0.57 -5.05 -17.88
N SER A 129 -0.60 -5.28 -18.50
CA SER A 129 -1.93 -5.24 -17.87
C SER A 129 -2.04 -6.03 -16.56
N HIS A 130 -1.09 -6.93 -16.30
CA HIS A 130 -0.94 -7.63 -15.04
C HIS A 130 -0.73 -6.72 -13.83
N ILE A 131 -0.05 -5.57 -13.94
CA ILE A 131 0.28 -4.76 -12.75
C ILE A 131 -0.97 -4.09 -12.15
N HIS A 132 -1.88 -3.61 -13.00
CA HIS A 132 -3.20 -3.11 -12.58
C HIS A 132 -4.01 -4.22 -11.89
N GLY A 133 -3.96 -5.44 -12.45
CA GLY A 133 -4.58 -6.62 -11.85
C GLY A 133 -4.01 -6.95 -10.46
N LEU A 134 -2.69 -6.85 -10.28
CA LEU A 134 -2.04 -7.06 -8.98
C LEU A 134 -2.40 -5.99 -7.96
N MET A 135 -2.46 -4.72 -8.37
CA MET A 135 -2.90 -3.64 -7.48
C MET A 135 -4.36 -3.82 -7.04
N LEU A 136 -5.24 -4.22 -7.97
CA LEU A 136 -6.64 -4.52 -7.64
C LEU A 136 -6.76 -5.75 -6.73
N TYR A 137 -5.95 -6.79 -6.96
CA TYR A 137 -5.86 -7.95 -6.07
C TYR A 137 -5.48 -7.53 -4.65
N VAL A 138 -4.47 -6.67 -4.49
CA VAL A 138 -4.07 -6.15 -3.18
C VAL A 138 -5.22 -5.37 -2.52
N ALA A 139 -5.96 -4.56 -3.28
CA ALA A 139 -7.12 -3.85 -2.75
C ALA A 139 -8.22 -4.81 -2.24
N ILE A 140 -8.53 -5.85 -3.01
CA ILE A 140 -9.49 -6.90 -2.61
C ILE A 140 -9.03 -7.61 -1.34
N LYS A 141 -7.75 -8.03 -1.28
CA LYS A 141 -7.22 -8.72 -0.09
C LYS A 141 -7.13 -7.82 1.13
N LEU A 142 -6.88 -6.53 0.93
CA LEU A 142 -6.92 -5.56 2.01
C LEU A 142 -8.35 -5.43 2.56
N ASP A 143 -9.36 -5.35 1.69
CA ASP A 143 -10.77 -5.30 2.07
C ASP A 143 -11.20 -6.56 2.85
N GLU A 144 -10.87 -7.74 2.34
CA GLU A 144 -11.13 -9.03 3.00
C GLU A 144 -10.53 -9.11 4.41
N ILE A 145 -9.37 -8.49 4.63
CA ILE A 145 -8.70 -8.47 5.94
C ILE A 145 -9.36 -7.47 6.89
N ILE A 146 -9.69 -6.27 6.40
CA ILE A 146 -10.29 -5.20 7.20
C ILE A 146 -11.71 -5.60 7.63
N HIS A 147 -12.53 -6.10 6.71
CA HIS A 147 -13.95 -6.42 6.95
C HIS A 147 -14.21 -7.88 7.33
N ARG A 148 -13.16 -8.70 7.53
CA ARG A 148 -13.26 -10.14 7.85
C ARG A 148 -14.26 -10.47 8.96
N LYS A 149 -14.31 -9.63 10.00
CA LYS A 149 -15.13 -9.87 11.20
C LYS A 149 -16.62 -9.69 10.93
N GLU A 150 -16.96 -8.68 10.15
CA GLU A 150 -18.33 -8.29 9.84
C GLU A 150 -18.86 -9.05 8.62
N LYS A 151 -17.96 -9.61 7.79
CA LYS A 151 -18.28 -10.24 6.50
C LYS A 151 -19.04 -9.30 5.56
N ASP A 152 -18.88 -8.00 5.75
CA ASP A 152 -19.45 -6.91 4.95
C ASP A 152 -18.36 -6.36 4.04
N PHE A 153 -18.04 -7.12 2.99
CA PHE A 153 -16.99 -6.78 2.04
C PHE A 153 -17.46 -5.69 1.08
N THR A 154 -16.53 -4.85 0.63
CA THR A 154 -16.83 -3.85 -0.39
C THR A 154 -17.07 -4.54 -1.73
N GLU A 155 -18.12 -4.14 -2.44
CA GLU A 155 -18.41 -4.66 -3.77
C GLU A 155 -17.25 -4.38 -4.74
N LEU A 156 -17.01 -5.29 -5.68
CA LEU A 156 -15.88 -5.17 -6.61
C LEU A 156 -15.96 -3.89 -7.45
N GLU A 157 -17.17 -3.49 -7.86
CA GLU A 157 -17.40 -2.27 -8.63
C GLU A 157 -16.97 -1.01 -7.85
N ASP A 158 -17.22 -0.98 -6.55
CA ASP A 158 -16.81 0.12 -5.67
C ASP A 158 -15.28 0.11 -5.50
N LEU A 159 -14.65 -1.05 -5.30
CA LEU A 159 -13.19 -1.17 -5.23
C LEU A 159 -12.52 -0.68 -6.54
N VAL A 160 -13.08 -1.04 -7.70
CA VAL A 160 -12.61 -0.56 -9.00
C VAL A 160 -12.82 0.95 -9.13
N THR A 161 -13.91 1.48 -8.60
CA THR A 161 -14.17 2.93 -8.58
C THR A 161 -13.12 3.68 -7.76
N TYR A 162 -12.78 3.20 -6.55
CA TYR A 162 -11.72 3.79 -5.74
C TYR A 162 -10.34 3.67 -6.39
N TYR A 163 -10.06 2.52 -7.01
CA TYR A 163 -8.85 2.29 -7.77
C TYR A 163 -8.68 3.33 -8.89
N LYS A 164 -9.71 3.49 -9.73
CA LYS A 164 -9.74 4.45 -10.84
C LYS A 164 -9.60 5.88 -10.33
N ALA A 165 -10.33 6.25 -9.26
CA ALA A 165 -10.23 7.58 -8.67
C ALA A 165 -8.79 7.92 -8.23
N GLY A 166 -8.08 6.96 -7.62
CA GLY A 166 -6.67 7.13 -7.27
C GLY A 166 -5.77 7.23 -8.50
N TYR A 167 -5.93 6.31 -9.45
CA TYR A 167 -5.13 6.27 -10.69
C TYR A 167 -5.30 7.53 -11.54
N ASP A 168 -6.53 7.96 -11.76
CA ASP A 168 -6.88 9.11 -12.59
C ASP A 168 -6.70 10.45 -11.88
N SER A 169 -6.45 10.44 -10.56
CA SER A 169 -6.29 11.64 -9.75
C SER A 169 -5.34 12.67 -10.39
N PRO A 170 -5.78 13.94 -10.52
CA PRO A 170 -4.95 15.02 -11.05
C PRO A 170 -3.95 15.56 -10.02
N VAL A 171 -4.06 15.14 -8.75
CA VAL A 171 -3.23 15.65 -7.64
C VAL A 171 -1.76 15.27 -7.81
N THR A 172 -1.47 14.13 -8.44
CA THR A 172 -0.11 13.67 -8.71
C THR A 172 0.26 13.98 -10.17
N PRO A 173 1.18 14.93 -10.44
CA PRO A 173 1.64 15.23 -11.80
C PRO A 173 2.27 14.01 -12.46
N GLU A 174 2.09 13.86 -13.79
CA GLU A 174 2.62 12.71 -14.53
C GLU A 174 4.14 12.55 -14.38
N SER A 175 4.88 13.66 -14.31
CA SER A 175 6.33 13.68 -14.11
C SER A 175 6.81 13.13 -12.77
N THR A 176 5.90 12.96 -11.80
CA THR A 176 6.21 12.40 -10.47
C THR A 176 5.78 10.94 -10.31
N ARG A 177 5.08 10.41 -11.31
CA ARG A 177 4.68 8.99 -11.38
C ARG A 177 5.88 8.16 -11.82
N PHE A 178 6.02 6.96 -11.24
CA PHE A 178 7.16 6.08 -11.50
C PHE A 178 6.72 4.62 -11.54
N ASP A 179 7.42 3.82 -12.33
CA ASP A 179 7.19 2.39 -12.34
C ASP A 179 7.81 1.74 -11.09
N VAL A 180 7.04 0.89 -10.42
CA VAL A 180 7.46 0.11 -9.25
C VAL A 180 8.01 -1.26 -9.64
N ILE A 181 7.89 -1.62 -10.91
CA ILE A 181 8.63 -2.71 -11.53
C ILE A 181 9.95 -2.09 -12.03
N PRO A 182 11.13 -2.56 -11.57
CA PRO A 182 12.38 -2.15 -12.19
C PRO A 182 12.30 -2.56 -13.65
N THR A 183 12.45 -1.59 -14.57
CA THR A 183 12.60 -1.88 -16.00
C THR A 183 13.93 -2.59 -16.23
N GLY A 184 13.98 -3.89 -15.93
CA GLY A 184 14.91 -4.81 -16.56
C GLY A 184 14.50 -5.01 -18.02
N PRO A 185 15.42 -5.45 -18.90
CA PRO A 185 15.10 -5.64 -20.31
C PRO A 185 13.94 -6.64 -20.43
N TYR A 186 12.82 -6.19 -21.00
CA TYR A 186 11.68 -7.04 -21.31
C TYR A 186 12.16 -8.13 -22.28
N ILE A 187 12.10 -9.39 -21.84
CA ILE A 187 12.09 -10.51 -22.77
C ILE A 187 10.65 -10.56 -23.31
N GLU A 188 10.48 -10.11 -24.55
CA GLU A 188 9.25 -10.31 -25.30
C GLU A 188 9.02 -11.83 -25.44
N TYR A 189 7.84 -12.30 -25.02
CA TYR A 189 7.37 -13.67 -25.26
C TYR A 189 6.54 -13.71 -26.55
#